data_AF-A0A5K0X2E9-F1
#
_entry.id   AF-A0A5K0X2E9-F1
#
_cell.length_a   1.000
_cell.length_b   1.000
_cell.length_c   1.000
_cell.angle_alpha   90.00
_cell.angle_beta   90.00
_cell.angle_gamma   90.00
#
_symmetry.space_group_name_H-M   'P 1'
#
loop_
_entity.id
_entity.type
_entity.pdbx_description
1 polymer ?
#
loop_
_entity_poly.entity_id
_entity_poly.type
_entity_poly.pdbx_seq_one_letter_code
_entity_poly.pdbx_strand_id
1 'polypeptide(L)' 'NIQFFGLEFQRKVTKSFVVVIGLGGVGSHAACMLLRSGVGKLLIVDFDQ' A
#
# COMPACT_ATOMS: atom_id res chain seq x y z
N ASN A 1 12.37 4.91 -0.82
CA ASN A 1 11.44 5.86 -0.18
C ASN A 1 12.07 6.74 0.91
N ILE A 2 12.91 6.21 1.82
CA ILE A 2 13.56 7.03 2.87
C ILE A 2 14.40 8.19 2.31
N GLN A 3 15.14 7.99 1.21
CA GLN A 3 15.92 9.06 0.60
C GLN A 3 15.05 10.24 0.11
N PHE A 4 13.79 9.99 -0.22
CA PHE A 4 12.85 11.00 -0.72
C PHE A 4 12.00 11.61 0.40
N PHE A 5 11.46 10.78 1.31
CA PHE A 5 10.57 11.22 2.39
C PHE A 5 11.30 11.51 3.71
N GLY A 6 12.54 11.08 3.88
CA GLY A 6 13.20 11.02 5.18
C GLY A 6 12.64 9.93 6.10
N LEU A 7 13.35 9.69 7.20
CA LEU A 7 13.04 8.63 8.18
C LEU A 7 11.72 8.86 8.93
N GLU A 8 11.38 10.12 9.23
CA GLU A 8 10.15 10.44 9.97
C GLU A 8 8.90 10.11 9.14
N PHE A 9 8.82 10.60 7.91
CA PHE A 9 7.65 10.37 7.06
C PHE A 9 7.60 8.94 6.53
N GLN A 10 8.75 8.28 6.29
CA GLN A 10 8.73 6.85 5.99
C GLN A 10 8.08 6.04 7.13
N ARG A 11 8.36 6.39 8.40
CA ARG A 11 7.70 5.73 9.54
C ARG A 11 6.20 5.94 9.56
N LYS A 12 5.69 7.09 9.07
CA LYS A 12 4.25 7.31 8.91
C LYS A 12 3.66 6.37 7.86
N VAL A 13 4.32 6.20 6.71
CA VAL A 13 3.93 5.22 5.68
C VAL A 13 3.96 3.80 6.23
N THR A 14 5.01 3.42 6.95
CA THR A 14 5.10 2.07 7.54
C THR A 14 4.08 1.81 8.63
N LYS A 15 3.59 2.83 9.33
CA LYS A 15 2.49 2.68 10.30
C LYS A 15 1.10 2.74 9.69
N SER A 16 0.97 3.06 8.40
CA SER A 16 -0.34 3.18 7.78
C SER A 16 -0.98 1.79 7.57
N PHE A 17 -2.31 1.80 7.63
CA PHE A 17 -3.15 0.68 7.24
C PHE A 17 -4.01 1.11 6.07
N VAL A 18 -3.88 0.41 4.94
CA VAL A 18 -4.59 0.74 3.71
C VAL A 18 -5.50 -0.43 3.33
N VAL A 19 -6.72 -0.12 2.89
CA VAL A 19 -7.66 -1.10 2.36
C VAL A 19 -7.79 -0.89 0.86
N VAL A 20 -7.55 -1.92 0.07
CA VAL A 20 -7.75 -1.90 -1.39
C VAL A 20 -8.98 -2.74 -1.70
N ILE A 21 -9.99 -2.11 -2.29
CA ILE A 21 -11.24 -2.77 -2.68
C ILE A 21 -11.26 -2.92 -4.21
N GLY A 22 -11.34 -4.16 -4.68
CA GLY A 22 -11.27 -4.57 -6.08
C GLY A 22 -9.83 -4.82 -6.54
N LEU A 23 -9.56 -6.01 -7.10
CA LEU A 23 -8.25 -6.39 -7.66
C LEU A 23 -8.23 -6.51 -9.19
N GLY A 24 -9.01 -5.70 -9.89
CA GLY A 24 -8.87 -5.55 -11.35
C GLY A 24 -7.52 -4.95 -11.78
N GLY A 25 -7.41 -4.53 -13.04
CA GLY A 25 -6.16 -4.01 -13.61
C GLY A 25 -5.50 -2.89 -12.80
N VAL A 26 -6.28 -1.98 -12.21
CA VAL A 26 -5.75 -0.87 -11.39
C VAL A 26 -5.45 -1.31 -9.95
N GLY A 27 -6.41 -2.00 -9.32
CA GLY A 27 -6.31 -2.39 -7.91
C GLY A 27 -5.10 -3.28 -7.63
N SER A 28 -4.83 -4.24 -8.52
CA SER A 28 -3.66 -5.12 -8.44
C SER A 28 -2.33 -4.35 -8.50
N HIS A 29 -2.20 -3.38 -9.41
CA HIS A 29 -0.99 -2.55 -9.50
C HIS A 29 -0.84 -1.62 -8.28
N ALA A 30 -1.95 -1.00 -7.85
CA ALA A 30 -1.97 -0.13 -6.68
C ALA A 30 -1.55 -0.89 -5.41
N ALA A 31 -2.13 -2.08 -5.17
CA ALA A 31 -1.76 -2.93 -4.04
C ALA A 31 -0.25 -3.26 -4.05
N CYS A 32 0.29 -3.65 -5.21
CA CYS A 32 1.70 -3.97 -5.36
C CYS A 32 2.61 -2.76 -5.10
N MET A 33 2.26 -1.59 -5.63
CA MET A 33 3.02 -0.35 -5.40
C MET A 33 2.96 0.12 -3.94
N LEU A 34 1.81 0.00 -3.28
CA LEU A 34 1.65 0.33 -1.85
C LEU A 34 2.53 -0.56 -0.98
N LEU A 35 2.54 -1.86 -1.27
CA LEU A 35 3.35 -2.85 -0.56
C LEU A 35 4.85 -2.56 -0.74
N ARG A 36 5.29 -2.32 -1.98
CA ARG A 36 6.67 -1.91 -2.30
C ARG A 36 7.05 -0.55 -1.71
N SER A 37 6.07 0.32 -1.48
CA SER A 37 6.29 1.63 -0.87
C SER A 37 6.53 1.58 0.64
N GLY A 38 6.32 0.41 1.24
CA GLY A 38 6.56 0.16 2.65
C GLY A 38 5.36 0.48 3.53
N VAL A 39 4.13 0.40 3.00
CA VAL A 39 2.91 0.36 3.80
C VAL A 39 2.93 -0.88 4.69
N GLY A 40 2.74 -0.71 6.01
CA GLY A 40 2.95 -1.81 6.96
C GLY A 40 1.78 -2.79 7.03
N LYS A 41 0.56 -2.35 6.74
CA LYS A 41 -0.61 -3.23 6.68
C LYS A 41 -1.46 -2.91 5.45
N LEU A 42 -1.78 -3.94 4.69
CA LEU A 42 -2.66 -3.87 3.53
C LEU A 42 -3.75 -4.92 3.70
N LEU A 43 -5.01 -4.48 3.70
CA LEU A 43 -6.15 -5.39 3.59
C LEU A 43 -6.67 -5.29 2.16
N ILE A 44 -6.80 -6.43 1.52
CA ILE A 44 -7.32 -6.51 0.17
C ILE A 44 -8.69 -7.18 0.23
N VAL A 45 -9.67 -6.55 -0.39
CA VAL A 45 -11.03 -7.06 -0.52
C VAL A 45 -11.35 -7.11 -2.00
N ASP A 46 -11.54 -8.30 -2.54
CA ASP A 46 -12.00 -8.49 -3.90
C ASP A 46 -13.33 -9.21 -3.89
N PHE A 47 -14.22 -8.81 -4.80
CA PHE A 47 -15.60 -9.31 -4.86
C PHE A 47 -15.88 -10.12 -6.12
N ASP A 48 -14.85 -10.39 -6.92
CA ASP A 48 -14.94 -11.39 -7.97
C ASP A 48 -14.86 -12.80 -7.35
N GLN A 49 -15.67 -13.73 -7.87
CA GLN A 49 -15.66 -15.14 -7.47
C GLN A 49 -14.32 -15.82 -7.74
#